data_AF-A0A3R7PG36-F1
#
_entry.id   AF-A0A3R7PG36-F1
#
_cell.length_a   1.000
_cell.length_b   1.000
_cell.length_c   1.000
_cell.angle_alpha   90.00
_cell.angle_beta   90.00
_cell.angle_gamma   90.00
#
_symmetry.space_group_name_H-M   'P 1'
#
loop_
_entity.id
_entity.type
_entity.pdbx_description
1 polymer ?
#
loop_
_entity_poly.entity_id
_entity_poly.type
_entity_poly.pdbx_seq_one_letter_code
_entity_poly.pdbx_strand_id
1 'polypeptide(L)' 'MNASLSASDSRRRTHQHPREAIEVLTAWLTEHRDHPYPDDDQKASLVRRTGLSTQQVGHWFTNARRRLLPKLRADLTKE' A
#
# COMPACT_ATOMS: atom_id res chain seq x y z
N MET A 1 -25.91 15.93 -31.52
CA MET A 1 -25.11 16.29 -30.32
C MET A 1 -24.34 15.04 -29.96
N ASN A 2 -23.09 14.97 -30.41
CA ASN A 2 -22.34 13.73 -30.50
C ASN A 2 -21.32 13.75 -29.37
N ALA A 3 -21.61 13.09 -28.25
CA ALA A 3 -20.67 12.96 -27.15
C ALA A 3 -19.73 11.79 -27.44
N SER A 4 -18.51 12.11 -27.88
CA SER A 4 -17.39 11.17 -27.96
C SER A 4 -16.79 10.87 -26.59
N LEU A 5 -16.69 9.58 -26.29
CA LEU A 5 -15.52 8.85 -25.75
C LEU A 5 -14.82 9.37 -24.48
N SER A 6 -14.79 8.51 -23.45
CA SER A 6 -13.56 7.81 -23.01
C SER A 6 -13.55 7.55 -21.50
N ALA A 7 -13.54 6.27 -21.12
CA ALA A 7 -12.48 5.70 -20.29
C ALA A 7 -12.81 4.21 -20.04
N SER A 8 -12.44 3.43 -21.05
CA SER A 8 -11.88 2.09 -20.97
C SER A 8 -12.10 1.29 -19.68
N ASP A 9 -12.91 0.27 -19.85
CA ASP A 9 -12.74 -1.04 -19.22
C ASP A 9 -11.25 -1.42 -19.11
N SER A 10 -10.73 -1.45 -17.89
CA SER A 10 -9.42 -2.01 -17.55
C SER A 10 -9.52 -2.80 -16.25
N ARG A 11 -10.65 -3.50 -16.08
CA ARG A 11 -10.86 -4.37 -14.93
C ARG A 11 -10.00 -5.62 -15.12
N ARG A 12 -8.98 -5.73 -14.27
CA ARG A 12 -8.11 -6.91 -14.00
C ARG A 12 -6.82 -7.04 -14.82
N ARG A 13 -6.00 -6.00 -14.84
CA ARG A 13 -4.55 -6.25 -14.77
C ARG A 13 -4.16 -6.31 -13.30
N THR A 14 -3.77 -7.49 -12.82
CA THR A 14 -3.04 -7.64 -11.55
C THR A 14 -1.68 -6.97 -11.72
N HIS A 15 -1.67 -5.65 -11.65
CA HIS A 15 -0.46 -4.86 -11.61
C HIS A 15 0.14 -5.01 -10.23
N GLN A 16 1.13 -5.90 -10.11
CA GLN A 16 2.02 -5.88 -8.96
C GLN A 16 2.57 -4.46 -8.80
N HIS A 17 2.60 -3.98 -7.57
CA HIS A 17 3.14 -2.65 -7.29
C HIS A 17 4.63 -2.61 -7.67
N PRO A 18 5.15 -1.46 -8.14
CA PRO A 18 6.58 -1.28 -8.38
C PRO A 18 7.39 -1.64 -7.13
N ARG A 19 8.59 -2.21 -7.31
CA ARG A 19 9.44 -2.62 -6.19
C ARG A 19 9.76 -1.46 -5.26
N GLU A 20 10.06 -0.29 -5.81
CA GLU A 20 10.29 0.95 -5.06
C GLU A 20 9.08 1.36 -4.20
N ALA A 21 7.87 1.24 -4.75
CA ALA A 21 6.65 1.50 -3.99
C ALA A 21 6.49 0.50 -2.84
N ILE A 22 6.79 -0.79 -3.07
CA ILE A 22 6.74 -1.82 -2.03
C ILE A 22 7.78 -1.55 -0.93
N GLU A 23 8.99 -1.12 -1.29
CA GLU A 23 10.05 -0.77 -0.33
C GLU A 23 9.63 0.38 0.59
N VAL A 24 9.08 1.46 0.01
CA VAL A 24 8.58 2.60 0.79
C VAL A 24 7.46 2.18 1.76
N LEU A 25 6.49 1.40 1.28
CA LEU A 25 5.36 0.96 2.10
C LEU A 25 5.78 -0.04 3.19
N THR A 26 6.74 -0.91 2.90
CA THR A 26 7.29 -1.89 3.86
C THR A 26 8.12 -1.19 4.93
N ALA A 27 8.95 -0.22 4.55
CA ALA A 27 9.72 0.59 5.50
C ALA A 27 8.80 1.28 6.52
N TRP A 28 7.74 1.95 6.03
CA TRP A 28 6.77 2.60 6.90
C TRP A 28 6.10 1.60 7.85
N LEU A 29 5.71 0.41 7.36
CA LEU A 29 5.07 -0.63 8.17
C LEU A 29 5.99 -1.16 9.28
N THR A 30 7.29 -1.30 8.99
CA THR A 30 8.29 -1.76 9.97
C THR A 30 8.54 -0.71 11.06
N GLU A 31 8.57 0.57 10.68
CA GLU A 31 8.66 1.70 11.61
C GLU A 31 7.42 1.81 12.49
N HIS A 32 6.22 1.58 11.94
CA HIS A 32 4.93 1.71 12.62
C HIS A 32 4.33 0.35 13.02
N ARG A 33 5.17 -0.58 13.49
CA ARG A 33 4.73 -1.94 13.85
C ARG A 33 3.75 -1.99 15.03
N ASP A 34 3.83 -1.03 15.95
CA ASP A 34 2.97 -0.97 17.13
C ASP A 34 1.58 -0.42 16.79
N HIS A 35 1.52 0.55 15.87
CA HIS A 35 0.28 1.11 15.34
C HIS A 35 0.29 1.15 13.80
N PRO A 36 0.07 0.01 13.13
CA PRO A 36 0.23 -0.12 11.68
C PRO A 36 -1.01 0.38 10.93
N TYR A 37 -1.53 1.54 11.30
CA TYR A 37 -2.69 2.18 10.70
C TYR A 37 -2.27 3.58 10.28
N PRO A 38 -1.95 3.81 8.99
CA PRO A 38 -1.61 5.14 8.54
C PRO A 38 -2.85 6.03 8.60
N ASP A 39 -2.73 7.18 9.27
CA ASP A 39 -3.72 8.26 9.24
C ASP A 39 -3.80 8.88 7.83
N ASP A 40 -4.80 9.71 7.58
CA ASP A 40 -5.05 10.28 6.24
C ASP A 40 -3.85 11.08 5.71
N ASP A 41 -3.17 11.84 6.58
CA ASP A 41 -1.95 12.58 6.22
C ASP A 41 -0.77 11.66 5.89
N GLN A 42 -0.59 10.59 6.66
CA GLN A 42 0.46 9.60 6.43
C GLN A 42 0.19 8.85 5.12
N LYS A 43 -1.06 8.50 4.87
CA LYS A 43 -1.52 7.87 3.64
C LYS A 43 -1.30 8.78 2.43
N ALA A 44 -1.61 10.07 2.53
CA ALA A 44 -1.34 11.05 1.50
C ALA A 44 0.16 11.19 1.21
N SER A 45 1.00 11.17 2.24
CA SER A 45 2.46 11.17 2.09
C SER A 45 2.95 9.93 1.34
N LEU A 46 2.42 8.74 1.68
CA LEU A 46 2.78 7.49 1.01
C LEU A 46 2.31 7.44 -0.45
N VAL A 47 1.12 7.98 -0.74
CA VAL A 47 0.63 8.17 -2.12
C VAL A 47 1.61 9.02 -2.93
N ARG A 48 2.04 10.17 -2.39
CA ARG A 48 3.02 11.04 -3.07
C ARG A 48 4.36 10.34 -3.32
N ARG A 49 4.84 9.56 -2.35
CA ARG A 49 6.14 8.86 -2.45
C ARG A 49 6.10 7.64 -3.39
N THR A 50 4.97 6.94 -3.45
CA THR A 50 4.85 5.68 -4.19
C THR A 50 4.25 5.84 -5.59
N GLY A 51 3.61 6.99 -5.86
CA GLY A 51 2.84 7.22 -7.08
C GLY A 51 1.56 6.37 -7.18
N LEU A 52 1.20 5.65 -6.11
CA LEU A 52 0.00 4.82 -6.07
C LEU A 52 -1.20 5.64 -5.61
N SER A 53 -2.40 5.27 -6.05
CA SER A 53 -3.63 5.87 -5.54
C SER A 53 -3.85 5.55 -4.05
N THR A 54 -4.59 6.41 -3.35
CA THR A 54 -4.97 6.23 -1.95
C THR A 54 -5.66 4.87 -1.70
N GLN A 55 -6.47 4.41 -2.67
CA GLN A 55 -7.13 3.10 -2.60
C GLN A 55 -6.11 1.95 -2.69
N GLN A 56 -5.15 2.01 -3.62
CA GLN A 56 -4.10 1.00 -3.76
C GLN A 56 -3.23 0.93 -2.50
N VAL A 57 -2.82 2.08 -1.95
CA VAL A 57 -2.09 2.14 -0.68
C VAL A 57 -2.91 1.51 0.45
N GLY A 58 -4.20 1.84 0.56
CA GLY A 58 -5.08 1.25 1.58
C GLY A 58 -5.24 -0.28 1.45
N HIS A 59 -5.45 -0.78 0.23
CA HIS A 59 -5.52 -2.22 -0.03
C HIS A 59 -4.20 -2.92 0.30
N TRP A 60 -3.07 -2.31 -0.08
CA TRP A 60 -1.75 -2.83 0.24
C TRP A 60 -1.56 -2.95 1.74
N PHE A 61 -1.84 -1.91 2.54
CA PHE A 61 -1.71 -1.96 3.99
C PHE A 61 -2.59 -3.02 4.64
N THR A 62 -3.83 -3.17 4.16
CA THR A 62 -4.75 -4.20 4.67
C THR A 62 -4.17 -5.61 4.49
N ASN A 63 -3.60 -5.90 3.32
CA ASN A 63 -2.99 -7.20 3.04
C ASN A 63 -1.62 -7.37 3.70
N ALA A 64 -0.78 -6.33 3.65
CA ALA A 64 0.57 -6.32 4.20
C ALA A 64 0.55 -6.54 5.71
N ARG A 65 -0.37 -5.90 6.44
CA ARG A 65 -0.52 -6.13 7.88
C ARG A 65 -0.88 -7.57 8.22
N ARG A 66 -1.74 -8.22 7.45
CA ARG A 66 -2.09 -9.63 7.70
C ARG A 66 -0.93 -10.60 7.43
N ARG A 67 -0.04 -10.26 6.49
CA ARG A 67 1.02 -11.16 6.02
C ARG A 67 2.40 -10.88 6.61
N LEU A 68 2.74 -9.62 6.81
CA LEU A 68 4.07 -9.15 7.23
C LEU A 68 4.12 -8.86 8.72
N LEU A 69 3.08 -8.29 9.32
CA LEU A 69 3.08 -7.94 10.75
C LEU A 69 3.26 -9.17 11.66
N PRO A 70 2.62 -10.33 11.42
CA PRO A 70 2.85 -11.51 12.25
C PRO A 70 4.28 -12.02 12.13
N LYS A 71 4.90 -11.92 10.95
CA LYS A 71 6.31 -12.31 10.73
C LYS A 71 7.24 -11.37 11.50
N LEU A 72 7.08 -10.07 11.30
CA LEU A 72 7.87 -9.05 11.98
C LEU A 72 7.78 -9.14 13.51
N ARG A 73 6.59 -9.44 14.04
CA ARG A 73 6.39 -9.65 15.48
C ARG A 73 6.97 -10.97 15.98
N ALA A 74 6.94 -12.02 15.17
CA ALA A 74 7.54 -13.32 15.50
C ALA A 74 9.07 -13.24 15.54
N ASP A 75 9.68 -12.42 14.68
CA ASP A 75 11.13 -12.19 14.66
C ASP A 75 11.63 -11.49 15.95
N LEU A 76 10.82 -10.65 16.59
CA LEU A 76 11.11 -10.00 17.88
C LEU A 76 11.05 -10.94 19.09
N THR A 77 10.32 -12.05 19.00
CA THR A 77 10.21 -13.06 20.07
C THR A 77 11.30 -14.13 20.03
N LYS A 78 12.29 -13.99 19.14
CA LYS A 78 13.41 -14.93 18.98
C LYS A 78 14.71 -14.53 19.70
N GLU A 79 14.69 -13.46 20.50
CA GLU A 79 15.80 -13.11 21.39
C GLU A 79 15.58 -13.60 22.81
#